data_AF-A0A0A9CNG4-F1
#
_entry.id   AF-A0A0A9CNG4-F1
#
_cell.length_a   1.000
_cell.length_b   1.000
_cell.length_c   1.000
_cell.angle_alpha   90.00
_cell.angle_beta   90.00
_cell.angle_gamma   90.00
#
_symmetry.space_group_name_H-M   'P 1'
#
loop_
_entity.id
_entity.type
_entity.pdbx_description
1 polymer ?
#
loop_
_entity_poly.entity_id
_entity_poly.type
_entity_poly.pdbx_seq_one_letter_code
_entity_poly.pdbx_strand_id
1 'polypeptide(L)'
;MPPLPPPVFDPDRLSQDPVERLPIVSYPINDQDAVRRAYIMKGPFQPYAHQFKKRKIGTRNRSFNPVWFYKYHWLEYSIKNESAYCFVCYLFRKKGKGKGTDAFIRGG
;
A
#
# COMPACT_ATOMS: atom_id res chain seq x y z
N MET A 1 -6.81 37.80 -1.08
CA MET A 1 -5.90 36.74 -0.58
C MET A 1 -5.22 36.14 -1.80
N PRO A 2 -3.87 36.13 -1.88
CA PRO A 2 -3.20 35.47 -3.00
C PRO A 2 -3.55 33.97 -2.97
N PRO A 3 -3.71 33.30 -4.12
CA PRO A 3 -3.88 31.87 -4.16
C PRO A 3 -2.69 31.22 -3.46
N LEU A 4 -2.97 30.28 -2.55
CA LEU A 4 -1.92 29.46 -1.96
C LEU A 4 -1.11 28.86 -3.11
N PRO A 5 0.24 28.90 -3.06
CA PRO A 5 1.05 28.23 -4.06
C PRO A 5 0.57 26.78 -4.17
N PRO A 6 0.46 26.22 -5.39
CA PRO A 6 0.04 24.84 -5.56
C PRO A 6 0.89 23.96 -4.64
N PRO A 7 0.29 23.00 -3.92
CA PRO A 7 1.08 22.08 -3.11
C PRO A 7 2.16 21.51 -4.02
N VAL A 8 3.43 21.63 -3.63
CA VAL A 8 4.64 21.22 -4.40
C VAL A 8 4.75 19.69 -4.42
N PHE A 9 3.60 19.02 -4.35
CA PHE A 9 3.48 17.59 -4.29
C PHE A 9 3.12 17.09 -5.68
N ASP A 10 4.12 16.53 -6.34
CA ASP A 10 3.95 15.86 -7.62
C ASP A 10 3.41 14.43 -7.38
N PRO A 11 2.12 14.17 -7.65
CA PRO A 11 1.51 12.87 -7.42
C PRO A 11 2.10 11.76 -8.32
N ASP A 12 2.76 12.13 -9.41
CA ASP A 12 3.36 11.19 -10.36
C ASP A 12 4.62 10.53 -9.80
N ARG A 13 5.27 11.17 -8.81
CA ARG A 13 6.48 10.65 -8.15
C ARG A 13 6.18 9.67 -7.00
N LEU A 14 4.92 9.39 -6.71
CA LEU A 14 4.53 8.42 -5.68
C LEU A 14 4.73 6.98 -6.15
N SER A 15 5.58 6.23 -5.44
CA SER A 15 5.77 4.79 -5.69
C SER A 15 4.47 4.01 -5.44
N GLN A 16 4.14 3.11 -6.37
CA GLN A 16 2.99 2.22 -6.22
C GLN A 16 3.31 0.96 -5.41
N ASP A 17 4.58 0.58 -5.24
CA ASP A 17 4.87 -0.61 -4.44
C ASP A 17 4.61 -0.32 -2.94
N PRO A 18 3.79 -1.11 -2.25
CA PRO A 18 3.45 -0.89 -0.84
C PRO A 18 4.67 -0.72 0.07
N VAL A 19 5.77 -1.42 -0.23
CA VAL A 19 6.99 -1.43 0.59
C VAL A 19 7.80 -0.14 0.45
N GLU A 20 7.62 0.58 -0.66
CA GLU A 20 8.35 1.81 -0.96
C GLU A 20 7.60 3.07 -0.58
N ARG A 21 6.32 2.93 -0.21
CA ARG A 21 5.49 4.06 0.22
C ARG A 21 5.87 4.52 1.62
N LEU A 22 6.02 5.84 1.76
CA LEU A 22 6.09 6.45 3.07
C LEU A 22 4.70 6.39 3.74
N PRO A 23 4.63 6.22 5.07
CA PRO A 23 3.37 6.32 5.80
C PRO A 23 2.71 7.68 5.55
N ILE A 24 1.39 7.73 5.34
CA ILE A 24 0.67 9.00 5.08
C ILE A 24 0.97 10.06 6.16
N VAL A 25 1.10 9.65 7.41
CA VAL A 25 1.40 10.54 8.55
C VAL A 25 2.80 11.18 8.52
N SER A 26 3.70 10.71 7.65
CA SER A 26 5.04 11.27 7.49
C SER A 26 5.10 12.45 6.51
N TYR A 27 4.05 12.63 5.70
CA TYR A 27 3.92 13.80 4.84
C TYR A 27 3.45 15.03 5.65
N PRO A 28 3.76 16.26 5.21
CA PRO A 28 3.25 17.48 5.82
C PRO A 28 1.72 17.45 5.92
N ILE A 29 1.16 17.94 7.03
CA ILE A 29 -0.28 17.84 7.33
C ILE A 29 -1.16 18.36 6.17
N ASN A 30 -0.73 19.44 5.52
CA ASN A 30 -1.43 20.07 4.41
C ASN A 30 -1.43 19.20 3.13
N ASP A 31 -0.47 18.29 2.98
CA ASP A 31 -0.31 17.45 1.79
C ASP A 31 -0.90 16.04 1.98
N GLN A 32 -1.18 15.62 3.22
CA GLN A 32 -1.64 14.25 3.50
C GLN A 32 -2.94 13.90 2.77
N ASP A 33 -3.88 14.83 2.65
CA ASP A 33 -5.13 14.59 1.93
C ASP A 33 -4.89 14.46 0.41
N ALA A 34 -4.05 15.33 -0.15
CA ALA A 34 -3.64 15.24 -1.56
C ALA A 34 -2.96 13.91 -1.87
N VAL A 35 -2.04 13.47 -1.00
CA VAL A 35 -1.36 12.17 -1.10
C VAL A 35 -2.37 11.01 -1.05
N ARG A 36 -3.32 11.03 -0.10
CA ARG A 36 -4.38 10.00 -0.01
C ARG A 36 -5.20 9.93 -1.29
N ARG A 37 -5.67 11.08 -1.79
CA ARG A 37 -6.45 11.15 -3.04
C ARG A 37 -5.66 10.63 -4.23
N ALA A 38 -4.38 10.98 -4.34
CA ALA A 38 -3.51 10.50 -5.40
C ALA A 38 -3.39 8.96 -5.39
N TYR A 39 -3.20 8.36 -4.21
CA TYR A 39 -3.20 6.90 -4.10
C TYR A 39 -4.56 6.28 -4.41
N ILE A 40 -5.67 6.86 -3.94
CA ILE A 40 -7.02 6.36 -4.25
C ILE A 40 -7.27 6.37 -5.76
N MET A 41 -6.85 7.42 -6.47
CA MET A 41 -6.96 7.52 -7.92
C MET A 41 -6.11 6.47 -8.64
N LYS A 42 -4.91 6.16 -8.13
CA LYS A 42 -4.04 5.09 -8.66
C LYS A 42 -4.56 3.68 -8.33
N GLY A 43 -5.30 3.54 -7.25
CA GLY A 43 -5.80 2.26 -6.75
C GLY A 43 -4.73 1.36 -6.10
N PRO A 44 -5.16 0.18 -5.60
CA PRO A 44 -4.26 -0.80 -5.01
C PRO A 44 -3.36 -1.44 -6.07
N PHE A 45 -2.11 -1.73 -5.68
CA PHE A 45 -1.16 -2.35 -6.59
C PHE A 45 -1.41 -3.86 -6.70
N GLN A 46 -1.98 -4.29 -7.83
CA GLN A 46 -2.39 -5.67 -8.10
C GLN A 46 -1.72 -6.20 -9.38
N PRO A 47 -0.52 -6.79 -9.27
CA PRO A 47 0.21 -7.28 -10.43
C PRO A 47 -0.32 -8.65 -10.90
N TYR A 48 -1.40 -8.66 -11.69
CA TYR A 48 -2.05 -9.90 -12.17
C TYR A 48 -1.15 -10.80 -13.03
N ALA A 49 -0.23 -10.22 -13.80
CA ALA A 49 0.70 -10.96 -14.67
C ALA A 49 1.98 -11.43 -13.94
N HIS A 50 2.12 -11.17 -12.64
CA HIS A 50 3.32 -11.54 -11.89
C HIS A 50 3.35 -13.04 -11.56
N GLN A 51 4.53 -13.65 -11.71
CA GLN A 51 4.77 -15.02 -11.28
C GLN A 51 5.06 -15.05 -9.77
N PHE A 52 4.02 -15.31 -8.98
CA PHE A 52 4.14 -15.44 -7.52
C PHE A 52 5.02 -16.63 -7.14
N LYS A 53 6.17 -16.39 -6.49
CA LYS A 53 7.04 -17.50 -6.09
C LYS A 53 6.35 -18.40 -5.07
N LYS A 54 6.62 -19.69 -5.22
CA LYS A 54 6.22 -20.72 -4.27
C LYS A 54 7.31 -20.83 -3.22
N ARG A 55 6.93 -20.71 -1.95
CA ARG A 55 7.81 -20.92 -0.79
C ARG A 55 7.36 -22.17 -0.04
N LYS A 56 8.31 -22.94 0.48
CA LYS A 56 8.00 -24.11 1.31
C LYS A 56 7.67 -23.63 2.73
N ILE A 57 6.44 -23.82 3.16
CA ILE A 57 5.98 -23.47 4.51
C ILE A 57 5.51 -24.76 5.19
N GLY A 58 6.31 -25.23 6.16
CA GLY A 58 6.15 -26.56 6.74
C GLY A 58 6.38 -27.65 5.69
N THR A 59 5.40 -28.54 5.53
CA THR A 59 5.47 -29.67 4.58
C THR A 59 4.92 -29.35 3.19
N ARG A 60 4.33 -28.16 2.97
CA ARG A 60 3.66 -27.81 1.72
C ARG A 60 4.27 -26.58 1.07
N ASN A 61 4.30 -26.57 -0.27
CA ASN A 61 4.59 -25.37 -1.03
C ASN A 61 3.36 -24.46 -1.04
N ARG A 62 3.54 -23.20 -0.66
CA ARG A 62 2.51 -22.18 -0.65
C ARG A 62 2.98 -20.99 -1.48
N SER A 63 2.08 -20.38 -2.22
CA SER A 63 2.28 -19.12 -2.92
C SER A 63 1.06 -18.23 -2.70
N PHE A 64 1.22 -16.96 -3.03
CA PHE A 64 0.08 -16.07 -3.13
C PHE A 64 -0.91 -16.59 -4.21
N ASN A 65 -2.20 -16.42 -3.96
CA ASN A 65 -3.25 -16.79 -4.90
C ASN A 65 -3.80 -15.53 -5.61
N PRO A 66 -3.53 -15.32 -6.91
CA PRO A 66 -4.02 -14.15 -7.63
C PRO A 66 -5.55 -14.04 -7.67
N VAL A 67 -6.29 -15.14 -7.46
CA VAL A 67 -7.76 -15.13 -7.36
C VAL A 67 -8.23 -14.20 -6.22
N TRP A 68 -7.39 -13.99 -5.20
CA TRP A 68 -7.71 -13.08 -4.10
C TRP A 68 -7.86 -11.63 -4.54
N PHE A 69 -7.23 -11.18 -5.64
CA PHE A 69 -7.46 -9.83 -6.14
C PHE A 69 -8.89 -9.62 -6.64
N TYR A 70 -9.51 -10.63 -7.27
CA TYR A 70 -10.92 -10.57 -7.67
C TYR A 70 -11.86 -10.55 -6.47
N LYS A 71 -11.50 -11.24 -5.39
CA LYS A 71 -12.32 -11.32 -4.17
C LYS A 71 -12.16 -10.09 -3.28
N TYR A 72 -10.98 -9.49 -3.26
CA TYR A 72 -10.61 -8.44 -2.31
C TYR A 72 -10.02 -7.24 -3.04
N HIS A 73 -10.89 -6.28 -3.42
CA HIS A 73 -10.47 -5.05 -4.10
C HIS A 73 -9.51 -4.19 -3.27
N TRP A 74 -9.45 -4.35 -1.95
CA TRP A 74 -8.52 -3.61 -1.08
C TRP A 74 -7.13 -4.26 -0.94
N LEU A 75 -6.96 -5.48 -1.46
CA LEU A 75 -5.73 -6.24 -1.33
C LEU A 75 -4.70 -5.71 -2.33
N GLU A 76 -3.51 -5.40 -1.85
CA GLU A 76 -2.37 -5.02 -2.67
C GLU A 76 -1.22 -5.99 -2.44
N TYR A 77 -0.26 -6.06 -3.37
CA TYR A 77 0.84 -7.02 -3.31
C TYR A 77 2.15 -6.35 -3.67
N SER A 78 3.18 -6.53 -2.83
CA SER A 78 4.54 -6.10 -3.16
C SER A 78 5.27 -7.23 -3.87
N ILE A 79 5.74 -6.97 -5.09
CA ILE A 79 6.61 -7.90 -5.82
C ILE A 79 7.96 -8.03 -5.10
N LYS A 80 8.45 -6.91 -4.54
CA LYS A 80 9.74 -6.83 -3.87
C LYS A 80 9.85 -7.75 -2.66
N ASN A 81 8.81 -7.76 -1.82
CA ASN A 81 8.76 -8.61 -0.62
C ASN A 81 8.03 -9.95 -0.84
N GLU A 82 7.32 -10.08 -1.96
CA GLU A 82 6.42 -11.19 -2.28
C GLU A 82 5.32 -11.41 -1.24
N SER A 83 4.79 -10.32 -0.72
CA SER A 83 3.81 -10.31 0.38
C SER A 83 2.60 -9.44 0.06
N ALA A 84 1.46 -9.81 0.66
CA ALA A 84 0.21 -9.07 0.52
C ALA A 84 0.05 -8.03 1.64
N TYR A 85 -0.52 -6.88 1.29
CA TYR A 85 -0.74 -5.73 2.16
C TYR A 85 -2.20 -5.26 2.05
N CYS A 86 -2.60 -4.40 2.98
CA CYS A 86 -3.93 -3.80 3.03
C CYS A 86 -3.88 -2.33 2.59
N PHE A 87 -4.37 -2.05 1.38
CA PHE A 87 -4.36 -0.70 0.81
C PHE A 87 -5.17 0.31 1.64
N VAL A 88 -6.37 -0.08 2.05
CA VAL A 88 -7.25 0.78 2.88
C VAL A 88 -6.61 1.04 4.25
N CYS A 89 -5.93 0.03 4.82
CA CYS A 89 -5.24 0.17 6.10
C CYS A 89 -4.06 1.14 6.00
N TYR A 90 -3.32 1.14 4.89
CA TYR A 90 -2.26 2.11 4.61
C TYR A 90 -2.81 3.55 4.55
N LEU A 91 -3.91 3.77 3.83
CA LEU A 91 -4.50 5.11 3.64
C LEU A 91 -5.03 5.74 4.93
N PHE A 92 -5.72 4.94 5.74
CA PHE A 92 -6.48 5.41 6.91
C PHE A 92 -5.87 4.99 8.24
N ARG A 93 -4.58 4.64 8.26
CA ARG A 93 -3.89 4.22 9.48
C ARG A 93 -4.04 5.27 10.58
N LYS A 94 -4.80 4.95 11.64
CA LYS A 94 -4.87 5.75 12.86
C LYS A 94 -3.60 5.50 13.68
N LYS A 95 -3.05 6.53 14.32
CA LYS A 95 -2.04 6.38 15.38
C LYS A 95 -2.69 5.74 16.60
N GLY A 96 -2.87 4.41 16.60
CA GLY A 96 -3.36 3.65 17.74
C GLY A 96 -2.22 2.98 18.48
N LYS A 97 -2.17 3.08 19.81
CA LYS A 97 -1.22 2.37 20.69
C LYS A 97 -1.58 0.87 20.86
N GLY A 98 -2.09 0.22 19.81
CA GLY A 98 -2.52 -1.18 19.85
C GLY A 98 -1.43 -2.11 19.29
N LYS A 99 -1.19 -3.24 19.94
CA LYS A 99 -0.35 -4.31 19.35
C LYS A 99 -1.02 -4.80 18.06
N GLY A 100 -0.29 -4.83 16.96
CA GLY A 100 -0.77 -5.37 15.67
C GLY A 100 -1.26 -4.34 14.63
N THR A 101 -1.16 -3.03 14.89
CA THR A 101 -1.56 -1.98 13.92
C THR A 101 -0.70 -1.92 12.65
N ASP A 102 0.43 -2.63 12.63
CA ASP A 102 1.34 -2.72 11.49
C ASP A 102 1.15 -3.99 10.66
N ALA A 103 0.25 -4.89 11.09
CA ALA A 103 -0.07 -6.11 10.35
C ALA A 103 -0.58 -5.74 8.95
N PHE A 104 0.03 -6.34 7.91
CA PHE A 104 -0.28 -6.07 6.50
C PHE A 104 0.00 -4.63 6.02
N ILE A 105 0.81 -3.87 6.77
CA ILE A 105 1.29 -2.53 6.38
C ILE A 105 2.82 -2.48 6.36
N ARG A 106 3.48 -3.23 7.24
CA ARG A 106 4.93 -3.48 7.19
C ARG A 106 5.19 -4.90 6.72
N GLY A 107 6.25 -5.07 5.92
CA GLY A 107 6.71 -6.41 5.53
C GLY A 107 7.00 -7.26 6.76
N GLY A 108 6.58 -8.52 6.69
CA GLY A 108 6.91 -9.55 7.68
C GLY A 108 8.23 -10.23 7.35
#